data_AF-A0A3D4CW11-F1
#
_entry.id   AF-A0A3D4CW11-F1
#
_cell.length_a   1.000
_cell.length_b   1.000
_cell.length_c   1.000
_cell.angle_alpha   90.00
_cell.angle_beta   90.00
_cell.angle_gamma   90.00
#
_symmetry.space_group_name_H-M   'P 1'
#
loop_
_entity.id
_entity.type
_entity.pdbx_description
1 polymer ?
#
loop_
_entity_poly.entity_id
_entity_poly.type
_entity_poly.pdbx_seq_one_letter_code
_entity_poly.pdbx_strand_id
1 'polypeptide(L)' 'MRFKDLDGLLIDEYLRRVEVLDKAGAYAVQEHGEMLVDCVEGAYDNVVGLPMGEVARSLARFGIIPVGSER' A
#
# COMPACT_ATOMS: atom_id res chain seq x y z
N MET A 1 -4.49 -2.37 -8.41
CA MET A 1 -3.21 -1.62 -8.51
C MET A 1 -2.55 -1.98 -9.83
N ARG A 2 -2.19 -0.96 -10.63
CA ARG A 2 -1.54 -1.09 -11.93
C ARG A 2 -0.16 -0.44 -11.88
N PHE A 3 0.83 -1.11 -12.44
CA PHE A 3 2.19 -0.58 -12.60
C PHE A 3 2.33 0.16 -13.94
N LYS A 4 3.28 1.10 -13.99
CA LYS A 4 3.72 1.74 -15.23
C LYS A 4 4.47 0.73 -16.11
N ASP A 5 4.72 1.10 -17.36
CA ASP A 5 5.70 0.38 -18.17
C ASP A 5 7.09 0.59 -17.55
N LEU A 6 7.67 -0.50 -17.06
CA LEU A 6 8.95 -0.47 -16.36
C LEU A 6 10.07 -0.82 -17.33
N ASP A 7 11.11 0.01 -17.36
CA ASP A 7 12.38 -0.32 -18.00
C ASP A 7 13.44 -0.69 -16.95
N GLY A 8 14.54 -1.30 -17.40
CA GLY A 8 15.59 -1.77 -16.50
C GLY A 8 16.29 -0.64 -15.73
N LEU A 9 16.36 0.56 -16.30
CA LEU A 9 17.00 1.70 -15.64
C LEU A 9 16.14 2.20 -14.48
N LEU A 10 14.83 2.27 -14.67
CA LEU A 10 13.86 2.65 -13.65
C LEU A 10 13.84 1.63 -12.50
N ILE A 11 13.90 0.34 -12.82
CA ILE A 11 13.98 -0.73 -11.81
C ILE A 11 15.26 -0.59 -10.97
N ASP A 12 16.42 -0.44 -11.63
CA ASP A 12 17.70 -0.27 -10.92
C ASP A 12 17.73 0.98 -10.05
N GLU A 13 17.14 2.08 -10.52
CA GLU A 13 17.03 3.31 -9.75
C GLU A 13 16.12 3.13 -8.53
N TYR A 14 15.01 2.43 -8.68
CA TYR A 14 14.08 2.13 -7.60
C TYR A 14 14.72 1.25 -6.52
N LEU A 15 15.41 0.17 -6.92
CA LEU A 15 16.10 -0.76 -6.02
C LEU A 15 17.21 -0.11 -5.20
N ARG A 16 17.79 1.01 -5.66
CA ARG A 16 18.78 1.77 -4.88
C ARG A 16 18.15 2.68 -3.81
N ARG A 17 16.86 2.98 -3.94
CA ARG A 17 16.15 3.93 -3.06
C ARG A 17 15.28 3.25 -2.02
N VAL A 18 14.82 2.03 -2.30
CA VAL A 18 13.88 1.31 -1.45
C VAL A 18 14.48 -0.02 -1.02
N GLU A 19 14.47 -0.28 0.27
CA GLU A 19 14.75 -1.61 0.82
C GLU A 19 13.56 -2.51 0.48
N VAL A 20 13.63 -3.25 -0.62
CA VAL A 20 12.49 -4.04 -1.13
C VAL A 20 12.46 -5.48 -0.61
N LEU A 21 13.55 -5.96 -0.03
CA LEU A 21 13.73 -7.38 0.29
C LEU A 21 12.84 -7.86 1.44
N ASP A 22 12.34 -6.95 2.28
CA ASP A 22 11.37 -7.23 3.34
C ASP A 22 9.90 -7.02 2.91
N LYS A 23 9.67 -6.64 1.65
CA LYS A 23 8.34 -6.25 1.13
C LYS A 23 7.80 -7.30 0.16
N ALA A 24 6.58 -7.74 0.40
CA ALA A 24 5.89 -8.64 -0.53
C ALA A 24 5.75 -7.98 -1.91
N GLY A 25 6.23 -8.65 -2.95
CA GLY A 25 6.23 -8.12 -4.32
C GLY A 25 7.37 -7.15 -4.64
N ALA A 26 8.33 -6.95 -3.73
CA ALA A 26 9.51 -6.11 -3.92
C ALA A 26 9.21 -4.65 -4.31
N TYR A 27 8.10 -4.09 -3.79
CA TYR A 27 7.77 -2.67 -3.94
C TYR A 27 7.16 -2.12 -2.64
N ALA A 28 7.29 -0.81 -2.47
CA ALA A 28 6.69 -0.02 -1.41
C ALA A 28 5.82 1.06 -2.05
N VAL A 29 4.50 1.03 -1.84
CA VAL A 29 3.61 2.07 -2.35
C VAL A 29 3.78 3.41 -1.61
N GLN A 30 4.24 3.38 -0.35
CA GLN A 30 4.44 4.55 0.50
C GLN A 30 5.83 5.18 0.33
N GLU A 31 6.80 4.41 -0.15
CA GLU A 31 8.18 4.85 -0.38
C GLU A 31 8.47 4.76 -1.88
N HIS A 32 8.50 5.91 -2.54
CA HIS A 32 8.76 6.02 -3.98
C HIS A 32 7.79 5.24 -4.87
N GLY A 33 6.59 4.92 -4.37
CA GLY A 33 5.56 4.21 -5.12
C GLY A 33 5.17 4.93 -6.42
N GLU A 34 5.27 6.26 -6.47
CA GLU A 34 5.03 7.05 -7.67
C GLU A 34 5.96 6.70 -8.84
N MET A 35 7.12 6.08 -8.60
CA MET A 35 8.03 5.62 -9.65
C MET A 35 7.48 4.40 -10.38
N LEU A 36 6.76 3.53 -9.67
CA LEU A 36 6.32 2.23 -10.18
C LEU A 36 4.82 2.15 -10.45
N VAL A 37 4.01 2.85 -9.66
CA VAL A 37 2.56 2.74 -9.63
C VAL A 37 1.93 3.75 -10.58
N ASP A 38 1.12 3.26 -11.51
CA ASP A 38 0.37 4.07 -12.47
C ASP A 38 -1.02 4.45 -11.91
N CYS A 39 -1.74 3.47 -11.35
CA CYS A 39 -2.97 3.74 -10.61
C CYS A 39 -3.23 2.72 -9.50
N VAL A 40 -3.90 3.17 -8.44
CA VAL A 40 -4.44 2.30 -7.40
C VAL A 40 -5.95 2.22 -7.57
N GLU A 41 -6.42 1.17 -8.23
CA GLU A 41 -7.85 0.84 -8.26
C GLU A 41 -8.21 -0.04 -7.06
N GLY A 42 -9.10 0.45 -6.20
CA GLY A 42 -9.55 -0.20 -4.96
C GLY A 42 -9.45 0.71 -3.74
N ALA A 43 -9.88 0.23 -2.56
CA ALA A 43 -9.70 0.93 -1.30
C ALA A 43 -8.19 0.99 -0.97
N TYR A 44 -7.64 2.20 -0.77
CA TYR A 44 -6.22 2.42 -0.48
C TYR A 44 -5.75 1.64 0.76
N ASP A 45 -6.67 1.40 1.69
CA ASP A 45 -6.57 0.63 2.92
C ASP A 45 -6.27 -0.87 2.71
N ASN A 46 -6.58 -1.46 1.54
CA ASN A 46 -6.13 -2.81 1.20
C ASN A 46 -4.64 -2.87 0.81
N VAL A 47 -4.05 -1.74 0.42
CA VAL A 47 -2.65 -1.68 -0.06
C VAL A 47 -1.69 -1.41 1.10
N VAL A 48 -2.15 -0.79 2.19
CA VAL A 48 -1.34 -0.46 3.37
C VAL A 48 -1.24 -1.62 4.38
N GLY A 49 -1.98 -2.71 4.16
CA GLY A 49 -1.84 -3.97 4.91
C GLY A 49 -2.81 -4.18 6.07
N LEU A 50 -3.68 -3.22 6.38
CA LEU A 50 -4.79 -3.41 7.33
C LEU A 50 -6.05 -2.65 6.86
N PRO A 51 -7.13 -3.35 6.47
CA PRO A 51 -8.35 -2.71 5.99
C PRO A 51 -9.14 -2.09 7.15
N MET A 52 -8.81 -0.86 7.53
CA MET A 52 -9.37 -0.19 8.72
C MET A 52 -10.89 -0.13 8.72
N GLY A 53 -11.54 0.02 7.56
CA GLY A 53 -13.00 -0.03 7.46
C GLY A 53 -13.59 -1.41 7.84
N GLU A 54 -12.95 -2.51 7.43
CA GLU A 54 -13.38 -3.87 7.79
C GLU A 54 -13.05 -4.21 9.25
N VAL A 55 -11.92 -3.73 9.74
CA VAL A 55 -11.50 -3.88 11.13
C VAL A 55 -12.49 -3.14 12.05
N ALA A 56 -12.83 -1.89 11.75
CA ALA A 56 -13.81 -1.13 12.52
C ALA A 56 -15.19 -1.80 12.52
N ARG A 57 -15.67 -2.27 11.36
CA ARG A 57 -16.92 -3.05 11.27
C ARG A 57 -16.86 -4.33 12.10
N SER A 58 -15.71 -5.00 12.14
CA SER A 58 -15.53 -6.23 12.91
C SER A 58 -15.47 -5.98 14.41
N LEU A 59 -14.77 -4.95 14.85
CA LEU A 59 -14.68 -4.53 16.25
C LEU A 59 -16.02 -4.03 16.79
N ALA A 60 -16.82 -3.35 15.97
CA ALA A 60 -18.15 -2.89 16.35
C ALA A 60 -19.08 -4.06 16.74
N ARG A 61 -18.93 -5.25 16.12
CA ARG A 61 -19.68 -6.45 16.53
C ARG A 61 -19.36 -6.92 17.95
N PHE A 62 -18.20 -6.54 18.47
CA PHE A 62 -17.78 -6.80 19.85
C PHE A 62 -17.98 -5.58 20.77
N GLY A 63 -18.66 -4.53 20.32
CA GLY A 63 -18.88 -3.30 21.08
C GLY A 63 -17.66 -2.38 21.19
N ILE A 64 -16.62 -2.60 20.39
CA ILE A 64 -15.39 -1.81 20.40
C ILE A 64 -15.42 -0.82 19.23
N ILE A 65 -15.28 0.48 19.51
CA ILE A 65 -15.25 1.55 18.50
C ILE A 65 -13.84 2.16 18.48
N PRO A 66 -13.05 1.94 17.41
CA PRO A 66 -11.72 2.55 17.29
C PRO A 66 -11.84 4.06 17.05
N VAL A 67 -11.27 4.86 17.95
CA VAL A 67 -11.14 6.32 17.83
C VAL A 67 -10.00 6.65 16.85
N GLY A 68 -10.33 6.81 15.56
CA GLY A 68 -9.34 7.19 14.55
C GLY A 68 -9.76 7.09 13.08
N SER A 69 -11.01 6.72 12.75
CA SER A 69 -11.45 6.50 11.36
C SER A 69 -12.03 7.74 10.66
N GLU A 70 -11.84 8.95 11.19
CA GLU A 70 -12.28 10.19 10.54
C GLU A 70 -11.08 10.92 9.92
N ARG A 71 -10.85 10.66 8.64
CA ARG A 71 -10.35 11.63 7.66
C ARG A 71 -10.77 11.22 6.26
#